data_AF-A0AAX4JBU2-F1
#
_entry.id   AF-A0AAX4JBU2-F1
#
_cell.length_a   1.000
_cell.length_b   1.000
_cell.length_c   1.000
_cell.angle_alpha   90.00
_cell.angle_beta   90.00
_cell.angle_gamma   90.00
#
_symmetry.space_group_name_H-M   'P 1'
#
loop_
_entity.id
_entity.type
_entity.pdbx_description
1 polymer ?
#
loop_
_entity_poly.entity_id
_entity_poly.type
_entity_poly.pdbx_seq_one_letter_code
_entity_poly.pdbx_strand_id
1 'polypeptide(L)'
;MNFSECFTQEDEKLNKKILTSVKLLVNRISNFPKNQNIDCLLCSEKLNLHNIHDLTRIYSCAYFCMKFHCKSLLKIDIEDLFIFEIFLLNFIKTEDISDIEYLIKYSNNTNEKMYKLAFKDQLIAIYKTHSNEKGFNIKCEQEIDSLTYLYYKKFKRNVSECVFDNYLLVVLFLRKEYQRFSQIFNLTKKNSFNIKMAILFDIIEENKEELIDKCKLLESIESDCLVHMDILKTFLISLNGKHNFDFNEIINLFDTHGDINSWVSELIDRIYWQNCVKLWCKNRNDNSSSVDNSMIDICIKNNKYEDGWLIFNNIVCIETSRFLRGLNLCCTALKFSRNCEWKKRLVSILNMIFENRNILNLENLVENLLTNIQTFSVFHIIRILNELQTHLIKISLNDSFFECILGFYNVYCYEHQNVELNRVCCTNAIYFYNKWNKGRHGKCNLFRRKKSEWDTKIYSHMLSICDIARNCEFFTKVCKDLVNNDTHITRDLCRQIENFHSKNCENCEYRRKQIVTTKESSGLFCYFFK
;
A
#
# COMPACT_ATOMS: atom_id res chain seq x y z
N MET A 1 14.26 -9.44 -27.99
CA MET A 1 15.49 -9.38 -27.16
C MET A 1 16.53 -10.29 -27.78
N ASN A 2 17.64 -9.72 -28.25
CA ASN A 2 18.74 -10.44 -28.88
C ASN A 2 19.82 -10.69 -27.79
N PHE A 3 20.30 -11.93 -27.62
CA PHE A 3 21.27 -12.23 -26.55
C PHE A 3 22.63 -11.56 -26.75
N SER A 4 22.90 -11.03 -27.95
CA SER A 4 24.09 -10.22 -28.26
C SER A 4 23.97 -8.75 -27.88
N GLU A 5 22.77 -8.25 -27.59
CA GLU A 5 22.51 -6.85 -27.22
C GLU A 5 22.29 -6.79 -25.70
N CYS A 6 23.39 -6.69 -24.94
CA CYS A 6 23.34 -6.61 -23.47
C CYS A 6 23.36 -5.16 -23.00
N PHE A 7 22.43 -4.79 -22.10
CA PHE A 7 22.30 -3.44 -21.56
C PHE A 7 23.07 -3.23 -20.24
N THR A 8 23.44 -4.31 -19.54
CA THR A 8 24.23 -4.27 -18.29
C THR A 8 25.21 -5.44 -18.17
N GLN A 9 26.22 -5.31 -17.28
CA GLN A 9 27.19 -6.39 -16.99
C GLN A 9 26.57 -7.63 -16.33
N GLU A 10 25.45 -7.48 -15.61
CA GLU A 10 24.73 -8.61 -14.99
C GLU A 10 23.95 -9.41 -16.04
N ASP A 11 23.27 -8.72 -16.96
CA ASP A 11 22.53 -9.34 -18.07
C ASP A 11 23.47 -10.14 -18.99
N GLU A 12 24.69 -9.62 -19.20
CA GLU A 12 25.70 -10.30 -20.00
C GLU A 12 26.13 -11.65 -19.38
N LYS A 13 26.25 -11.72 -18.05
CA LYS A 13 26.59 -12.97 -17.35
C LYS A 13 25.46 -13.99 -17.44
N LEU A 14 24.20 -13.57 -17.28
CA LEU A 14 23.05 -14.47 -17.38
C LEU A 14 22.86 -14.96 -18.82
N ASN A 15 23.00 -14.09 -19.81
CA ASN A 15 22.94 -14.43 -21.23
C ASN A 15 24.04 -15.44 -21.64
N LYS A 16 25.27 -15.28 -21.11
CA LYS A 16 26.34 -16.27 -21.31
C LYS A 16 26.04 -17.62 -20.66
N LYS A 17 25.46 -17.62 -19.45
CA LYS A 17 25.03 -18.85 -18.76
C LYS A 17 23.95 -19.59 -19.56
N ILE A 18 22.90 -18.93 -20.01
CA ILE A 18 21.82 -19.58 -20.77
C ILE A 18 22.33 -20.15 -22.10
N LEU A 19 23.18 -19.42 -22.84
CA LEU A 19 23.79 -19.92 -24.08
C LEU A 19 24.59 -21.21 -23.84
N THR A 20 25.35 -21.25 -22.74
CA THR A 20 26.18 -22.40 -22.37
C THR A 20 25.31 -23.58 -21.96
N SER A 21 24.36 -23.38 -21.05
CA SER A 21 23.47 -24.44 -20.55
C SER A 21 22.60 -25.03 -21.66
N VAL A 22 22.03 -24.20 -22.54
CA VAL A 22 21.23 -24.70 -23.67
C VAL A 22 22.07 -25.53 -24.62
N LYS A 23 23.29 -25.08 -24.95
CA LYS A 23 24.20 -25.85 -25.82
C LYS A 23 24.56 -27.20 -25.21
N LEU A 24 24.88 -27.24 -23.91
CA LEU A 24 25.19 -28.47 -23.20
C LEU A 24 23.98 -29.42 -23.16
N LEU A 25 22.79 -28.90 -22.88
CA LEU A 25 21.55 -29.67 -22.85
C LEU A 25 21.19 -30.26 -24.20
N VAL A 26 21.19 -29.46 -25.26
CA VAL A 26 20.86 -29.92 -26.61
C VAL A 26 21.83 -31.02 -27.03
N ASN A 27 23.14 -30.83 -26.81
CA ASN A 27 24.14 -31.86 -27.11
C ASN A 27 23.89 -33.15 -26.31
N ARG A 28 23.61 -33.05 -25.01
CA ARG A 28 23.30 -34.22 -24.17
C ARG A 28 22.04 -34.94 -24.63
N ILE A 29 20.94 -34.21 -24.83
CA ILE A 29 19.65 -34.79 -25.25
C ILE A 29 19.80 -35.45 -26.61
N SER A 30 20.54 -34.87 -27.56
CA SER A 30 20.79 -35.47 -28.87
C SER A 30 21.52 -36.81 -28.78
N ASN A 31 22.40 -36.98 -27.78
CA ASN A 31 23.14 -38.23 -27.55
C ASN A 31 22.34 -39.30 -26.78
N PHE A 32 21.10 -39.03 -26.35
CA PHE A 32 20.29 -40.03 -25.67
C PHE A 32 19.82 -41.13 -26.63
N PRO A 33 19.60 -42.36 -26.13
CA PRO A 33 19.05 -43.45 -26.94
C PRO A 33 17.70 -43.07 -27.58
N LYS A 34 17.60 -43.25 -28.90
CA LYS A 34 16.45 -42.83 -29.71
C LYS A 34 15.56 -43.99 -30.13
N ASN A 35 14.26 -43.74 -30.20
CA ASN A 35 13.30 -44.60 -30.88
C ASN A 35 13.43 -44.41 -32.39
N GLN A 36 13.31 -45.49 -33.15
CA GLN A 36 13.31 -45.44 -34.61
C GLN A 36 11.99 -44.82 -35.12
N ASN A 37 12.01 -44.23 -36.32
CA ASN A 37 10.84 -43.72 -37.04
C ASN A 37 10.08 -42.57 -36.36
N ILE A 38 10.76 -41.79 -35.50
CA ILE A 38 10.19 -40.55 -34.94
C ILE A 38 10.94 -39.38 -35.55
N ASP A 39 10.23 -38.56 -36.32
CA ASP A 39 10.78 -37.31 -36.82
C ASP A 39 10.91 -36.30 -35.67
N CYS A 40 12.11 -35.77 -35.49
CA CYS A 40 12.46 -34.98 -34.32
C CYS A 40 13.38 -33.83 -34.73
N LEU A 41 12.80 -32.62 -34.81
CA LEU A 41 13.48 -31.38 -35.18
C LEU A 41 14.75 -31.11 -34.36
N LEU A 42 14.77 -31.45 -33.07
CA LEU A 42 15.97 -31.29 -32.24
C LEU A 42 17.18 -32.09 -32.75
N CYS A 43 16.94 -33.25 -33.35
CA CYS A 43 17.97 -34.19 -33.79
C CYS A 43 18.29 -34.05 -35.28
N SER A 44 17.34 -33.55 -36.09
CA SER A 44 17.49 -33.39 -37.54
C SER A 44 17.98 -32.00 -37.94
N GLU A 45 17.67 -30.95 -37.17
CA GLU A 45 18.01 -29.57 -37.51
C GLU A 45 19.09 -28.97 -36.60
N LYS A 46 19.95 -28.12 -37.17
CA LYS A 46 20.87 -27.30 -36.39
C LYS A 46 20.14 -26.06 -35.87
N LEU A 47 19.73 -26.11 -34.61
CA LEU A 47 19.08 -24.98 -33.94
C LEU A 47 20.15 -24.02 -33.39
N ASN A 48 20.09 -22.75 -33.80
CA ASN A 48 20.92 -21.68 -33.26
C ASN A 48 20.12 -20.84 -32.27
N LEU A 49 20.78 -20.37 -31.21
CA LEU A 49 20.16 -19.57 -30.15
C LEU A 49 20.60 -18.10 -30.29
N HIS A 50 19.75 -17.24 -30.83
CA HIS A 50 20.01 -15.80 -30.94
C HIS A 50 19.09 -14.98 -30.04
N ASN A 51 17.84 -15.41 -29.89
CA ASN A 51 16.83 -14.68 -29.13
C ASN A 51 15.91 -15.64 -28.35
N ILE A 52 14.98 -15.06 -27.59
CA ILE A 52 14.02 -15.81 -26.77
C ILE A 52 12.98 -16.63 -27.56
N HIS A 53 12.67 -16.27 -28.81
CA HIS A 53 11.86 -17.11 -29.69
C HIS A 53 12.60 -18.40 -30.06
N ASP A 54 13.89 -18.29 -30.38
CA ASP A 54 14.75 -19.46 -30.62
C ASP A 54 14.86 -20.33 -29.36
N LEU A 55 15.02 -19.68 -28.19
CA LEU A 55 15.05 -20.37 -26.90
C LEU A 55 13.78 -21.20 -26.69
N THR A 56 12.61 -20.60 -26.96
CA THR A 56 11.30 -21.24 -26.79
C THR A 56 11.12 -22.40 -27.77
N ARG A 57 11.55 -22.23 -29.03
CA ARG A 57 11.58 -23.31 -30.03
C ARG A 57 12.47 -24.46 -29.56
N ILE A 58 13.70 -24.17 -29.12
CA ILE A 58 14.63 -25.20 -28.63
C ILE A 58 14.05 -25.90 -27.41
N TYR A 59 13.41 -25.17 -26.48
CA TYR A 59 12.77 -25.74 -25.29
C TYR A 59 11.68 -26.73 -25.68
N SER A 60 10.83 -26.33 -26.63
CA SER A 60 9.76 -27.16 -27.15
C SER A 60 10.27 -28.42 -27.86
N CYS A 61 11.29 -28.27 -28.70
CA CYS A 61 11.94 -29.39 -29.39
C CYS A 61 12.63 -30.34 -28.40
N ALA A 62 13.27 -29.81 -27.35
CA ALA A 62 13.87 -30.58 -26.27
C ALA A 62 12.81 -31.38 -25.50
N TYR A 63 11.70 -30.73 -25.15
CA TYR A 63 10.55 -31.37 -24.50
C TYR A 63 9.99 -32.52 -25.36
N PHE A 64 9.68 -32.26 -26.64
CA PHE A 64 9.20 -33.28 -27.57
C PHE A 64 10.18 -34.45 -27.68
N CYS A 65 11.46 -34.15 -27.89
CA CYS A 65 12.51 -35.16 -28.03
C CYS A 65 12.60 -36.03 -26.78
N MET A 66 12.68 -35.43 -25.60
CA MET A 66 12.75 -36.17 -24.34
C MET A 66 11.48 -36.99 -24.07
N LYS A 67 10.31 -36.48 -24.46
CA LYS A 67 9.02 -37.13 -24.20
C LYS A 67 8.72 -38.29 -25.14
N PHE A 68 8.95 -38.12 -26.44
CA PHE A 68 8.50 -39.07 -27.46
C PHE A 68 9.65 -39.79 -28.17
N HIS A 69 10.74 -39.08 -28.48
CA HIS A 69 11.84 -39.63 -29.27
C HIS A 69 12.85 -40.42 -28.43
N CYS A 70 13.19 -39.95 -27.23
CA CYS A 70 14.14 -40.64 -26.35
C CYS A 70 13.51 -41.90 -25.75
N LYS A 71 14.14 -43.06 -26.04
CA LYS A 71 13.79 -44.36 -25.46
C LYS A 71 14.02 -44.39 -23.95
N SER A 72 15.16 -43.84 -23.53
CA SER A 72 15.54 -43.69 -22.12
C SER A 72 16.29 -42.38 -21.94
N LEU A 73 16.16 -41.76 -20.76
CA LEU A 73 16.91 -40.55 -20.42
C LEU A 73 18.19 -40.95 -19.68
N LEU A 74 19.30 -40.28 -20.00
CA LEU A 74 20.55 -40.39 -19.25
C LEU A 74 20.71 -39.19 -18.30
N LYS A 75 21.72 -39.23 -17.43
CA LYS A 75 21.97 -38.17 -16.45
C LYS A 75 22.27 -36.84 -17.13
N ILE A 76 21.50 -35.82 -16.77
CA ILE A 76 21.71 -34.41 -17.11
C ILE A 76 22.07 -33.67 -15.83
N ASP A 77 22.89 -32.63 -15.94
CA ASP A 77 23.05 -31.64 -14.89
C ASP A 77 21.73 -30.87 -14.66
N ILE A 78 21.21 -30.94 -13.44
CA ILE A 78 19.94 -30.30 -13.10
C ILE A 78 20.03 -28.78 -13.16
N GLU A 79 21.20 -28.20 -12.90
CA GLU A 79 21.37 -26.75 -12.95
C GLU A 79 21.16 -26.22 -14.38
N ASP A 80 21.61 -26.95 -15.38
CA ASP A 80 21.40 -26.60 -16.78
C ASP A 80 19.90 -26.59 -17.12
N LEU A 81 19.16 -27.64 -16.72
CA LEU A 81 17.70 -27.75 -16.94
C LEU A 81 16.97 -26.61 -16.23
N PHE A 82 17.37 -26.33 -14.99
CA PHE A 82 16.77 -25.29 -14.18
C PHE A 82 17.02 -23.89 -14.76
N ILE A 83 18.25 -23.58 -15.19
CA ILE A 83 18.57 -22.32 -15.88
C ILE A 83 17.70 -22.14 -17.11
N PHE A 84 17.58 -23.19 -17.94
CA PHE A 84 16.77 -23.14 -19.15
C PHE A 84 15.31 -22.82 -18.83
N GLU A 85 14.74 -23.48 -17.83
CA GLU A 85 13.34 -23.33 -17.45
C GLU A 85 13.04 -22.00 -16.76
N ILE A 86 13.83 -21.59 -15.77
CA ILE A 86 13.62 -20.32 -15.06
C ILE A 86 13.80 -19.12 -15.98
N PHE A 87 14.80 -19.17 -16.87
CA PHE A 87 15.01 -18.08 -17.82
C PHE A 87 13.81 -17.94 -18.75
N LEU A 88 13.26 -19.04 -19.25
CA LEU A 88 12.05 -19.02 -20.07
C LEU A 88 10.82 -18.53 -19.30
N LEU A 89 10.67 -18.97 -18.04
CA LEU A 89 9.54 -18.59 -17.19
C LEU A 89 9.44 -17.08 -16.97
N ASN A 90 10.56 -16.37 -16.91
CA ASN A 90 10.58 -14.91 -16.79
C ASN A 90 9.83 -14.18 -17.93
N PHE A 91 9.65 -14.82 -19.10
CA PHE A 91 8.95 -14.23 -20.24
C PHE A 91 7.51 -14.70 -20.40
N ILE A 92 7.11 -15.75 -19.67
CA ILE A 92 5.85 -16.47 -19.91
C ILE A 92 4.93 -16.43 -18.69
N LYS A 93 5.53 -16.37 -17.50
CA LYS A 93 4.79 -16.15 -16.27
C LYS A 93 4.17 -14.74 -16.30
N THR A 94 2.93 -14.63 -15.83
CA THR A 94 2.31 -13.33 -15.58
C THR A 94 3.10 -12.61 -14.48
N GLU A 95 3.51 -11.37 -14.72
CA GLU A 95 4.32 -10.61 -13.78
C GLU A 95 3.61 -10.45 -12.42
N ASP A 96 4.17 -11.05 -11.36
CA ASP A 96 3.77 -10.83 -9.98
C ASP A 96 4.51 -9.61 -9.41
N ILE A 97 4.32 -8.44 -10.03
CA ILE A 97 4.94 -7.21 -9.55
C ILE A 97 4.22 -6.73 -8.30
N SER A 98 5.04 -6.45 -7.29
CA SER A 98 4.64 -6.02 -5.96
C SER A 98 4.97 -4.56 -5.67
N ASP A 99 5.83 -3.96 -6.49
CA ASP A 99 6.36 -2.62 -6.29
C ASP A 99 5.39 -1.57 -6.83
N ILE A 100 4.83 -0.75 -5.94
CA ILE A 100 3.81 0.24 -6.29
C ILE A 100 4.36 1.32 -7.22
N GLU A 101 5.62 1.74 -7.05
CA GLU A 101 6.23 2.76 -7.91
C GLU A 101 6.36 2.26 -9.36
N TYR A 102 6.86 1.04 -9.54
CA TYR A 102 6.93 0.38 -10.83
C TYR A 102 5.53 0.16 -11.42
N LEU A 103 4.57 -0.32 -10.62
CA LEU A 103 3.19 -0.54 -11.08
C LEU A 103 2.54 0.75 -11.55
N ILE A 104 2.81 1.87 -10.88
CA ILE A 104 2.37 3.20 -11.30
C ILE A 104 2.92 3.58 -12.67
N LYS A 105 4.24 3.40 -12.88
CA LYS A 105 4.89 3.70 -14.17
C LYS A 105 4.39 2.78 -15.28
N TYR A 106 4.34 1.48 -14.99
CA TYR A 106 3.91 0.43 -15.90
C TYR A 106 2.42 0.55 -16.26
N SER A 107 1.56 0.91 -15.31
CA SER A 107 0.13 1.05 -15.57
C SER A 107 -0.19 2.15 -16.57
N ASN A 108 0.61 3.22 -16.54
CA ASN A 108 0.46 4.36 -17.42
C ASN A 108 0.95 4.06 -18.86
N ASN A 109 1.65 2.94 -19.06
CA ASN A 109 2.19 2.51 -20.34
C ASN A 109 1.38 1.35 -20.94
N THR A 110 0.23 1.67 -21.53
CA THR A 110 -0.67 0.68 -22.17
C THR A 110 0.00 -0.12 -23.28
N ASN A 111 0.92 0.50 -24.02
CA ASN A 111 1.68 -0.15 -25.09
C ASN A 111 2.60 -1.25 -24.55
N GLU A 112 3.28 -1.01 -23.42
CA GLU A 112 4.15 -2.01 -22.81
C GLU A 112 3.36 -3.22 -22.30
N LYS A 113 2.18 -2.99 -21.71
CA LYS A 113 1.24 -4.07 -21.31
C LYS A 113 0.82 -4.93 -22.49
N MET A 114 0.31 -4.31 -23.55
CA MET A 114 -0.12 -5.02 -24.75
C MET A 114 1.05 -5.76 -25.41
N TYR A 115 2.21 -5.12 -25.48
CA TYR A 115 3.41 -5.74 -26.03
C TYR A 115 3.84 -6.97 -25.22
N LYS A 116 3.93 -6.88 -23.89
CA LYS A 116 4.30 -8.03 -23.04
C LYS A 116 3.30 -9.19 -23.18
N LEU A 117 2.00 -8.90 -23.22
CA LEU A 117 0.96 -9.92 -23.41
C LEU A 117 1.07 -10.59 -24.79
N ALA A 118 1.13 -9.79 -25.86
CA ALA A 118 1.25 -10.31 -27.23
C ALA A 118 2.55 -11.11 -27.41
N PHE A 119 3.64 -10.67 -26.76
CA PHE A 119 4.91 -11.37 -26.76
C PHE A 119 4.82 -12.73 -26.08
N LYS A 120 4.22 -12.79 -24.89
CA LYS A 120 3.94 -14.05 -24.19
C LYS A 120 3.13 -15.01 -25.08
N ASP A 121 2.06 -14.53 -25.70
CA ASP A 121 1.20 -15.35 -26.57
C ASP A 121 1.97 -15.91 -27.78
N GLN A 122 2.87 -15.11 -28.37
CA GLN A 122 3.75 -15.57 -29.44
C GLN A 122 4.69 -16.70 -28.96
N LEU A 123 5.30 -16.57 -27.79
CA LEU A 123 6.17 -17.61 -27.23
C LEU A 123 5.37 -18.91 -26.98
N ILE A 124 4.17 -18.80 -26.42
CA ILE A 124 3.28 -19.94 -26.20
C ILE A 124 2.90 -20.62 -27.53
N ALA A 125 2.57 -19.84 -28.56
CA ALA A 125 2.24 -20.37 -29.88
C ALA A 125 3.44 -21.12 -30.50
N ILE A 126 4.66 -20.60 -30.36
CA ILE A 126 5.89 -21.27 -30.81
C ILE A 126 6.04 -22.61 -30.09
N TYR A 127 5.85 -22.65 -28.77
CA TYR A 127 5.91 -23.90 -28.01
C TYR A 127 4.84 -24.91 -28.47
N LYS A 128 3.57 -24.49 -28.59
CA LYS A 128 2.49 -25.39 -29.01
C LYS A 128 2.73 -25.96 -30.41
N THR A 129 3.35 -25.19 -31.31
CA THR A 129 3.70 -25.62 -32.67
C THR A 129 4.72 -26.76 -32.70
N HIS A 130 5.68 -26.78 -31.76
CA HIS A 130 6.80 -27.72 -31.80
C HIS A 130 6.70 -28.85 -30.76
N SER A 131 5.84 -28.74 -29.75
CA SER A 131 5.68 -29.73 -28.68
C SER A 131 4.70 -30.86 -29.03
N ASN A 132 3.86 -30.66 -30.06
CA ASN A 132 2.86 -31.62 -30.56
C ASN A 132 1.85 -32.13 -29.52
N GLU A 133 1.62 -31.40 -28.41
CA GLU A 133 0.56 -31.74 -27.46
C GLU A 133 -0.81 -31.26 -27.95
N LYS A 134 -1.77 -32.18 -28.07
CA LYS A 134 -3.14 -31.89 -28.53
C LYS A 134 -4.16 -31.64 -27.41
N GLY A 135 -3.73 -31.58 -26.15
CA GLY A 135 -4.64 -31.48 -25.00
C GLY A 135 -4.16 -30.52 -23.92
N PHE A 136 -5.11 -29.83 -23.27
CA PHE A 136 -4.85 -29.05 -22.07
C PHE A 136 -4.53 -29.97 -20.89
N ASN A 137 -3.41 -29.72 -20.20
CA ASN A 137 -3.09 -30.44 -18.98
C ASN A 137 -3.70 -29.71 -17.77
N ILE A 138 -4.77 -30.26 -17.22
CA ILE A 138 -5.50 -29.69 -16.07
C ILE A 138 -4.59 -29.47 -14.85
N LYS A 139 -3.45 -30.17 -14.75
CA LYS A 139 -2.47 -30.04 -13.65
C LYS A 139 -1.34 -29.05 -13.92
N CYS A 140 -1.38 -28.35 -15.04
CA CYS A 140 -0.34 -27.42 -15.46
C CYS A 140 -0.96 -26.02 -15.52
N GLU A 141 -0.56 -25.14 -14.60
CA GLU A 141 -1.07 -23.77 -14.56
C GLU A 141 -0.44 -22.90 -15.65
N GLN A 142 0.80 -23.21 -16.03
CA GLN A 142 1.45 -22.56 -17.15
C GLN A 142 1.06 -23.22 -18.47
N GLU A 143 0.94 -22.43 -19.54
CA GLU A 143 0.55 -22.94 -20.88
C GLU A 143 1.65 -23.74 -21.60
N ILE A 144 2.80 -23.90 -20.96
CA ILE A 144 3.97 -24.62 -21.44
C ILE A 144 4.35 -25.63 -20.36
N ASP A 145 4.52 -26.91 -20.68
CA ASP A 145 4.83 -27.94 -19.67
C ASP A 145 6.31 -27.89 -19.21
N SER A 146 6.58 -28.39 -18.00
CA SER A 146 7.89 -28.31 -17.36
C SER A 146 8.84 -29.40 -17.87
N LEU A 147 9.96 -28.98 -18.47
CA LEU A 147 11.06 -29.86 -18.87
C LEU A 147 11.72 -30.53 -17.66
N THR A 148 11.88 -29.80 -16.55
CA THR A 148 12.45 -30.32 -15.30
C THR A 148 11.57 -31.40 -14.70
N TYR A 149 10.24 -31.19 -14.65
CA TYR A 149 9.28 -32.19 -14.19
C TYR A 149 9.19 -33.40 -15.14
N LEU A 150 9.23 -33.18 -16.47
CA LEU A 150 9.29 -34.27 -17.44
C LEU A 150 10.52 -35.16 -17.21
N TYR A 151 11.69 -34.54 -17.04
CA TYR A 151 12.94 -35.23 -16.75
C TYR A 151 12.82 -36.02 -15.44
N TYR A 152 12.32 -35.41 -14.36
CA TYR A 152 12.05 -36.09 -13.09
C TYR A 152 11.23 -37.37 -13.27
N LYS A 153 10.08 -37.25 -13.96
CA LYS A 153 9.12 -38.35 -14.12
C LYS A 153 9.71 -39.54 -14.89
N LYS A 154 10.57 -39.27 -15.88
CA LYS A 154 11.22 -40.30 -16.70
C LYS A 154 12.52 -40.84 -16.12
N PHE A 155 13.34 -40.00 -15.48
CA PHE A 155 14.68 -40.35 -15.01
C PHE A 155 14.68 -40.85 -13.56
N LYS A 156 14.01 -40.15 -12.62
CA LYS A 156 14.06 -40.48 -11.18
C LYS A 156 13.33 -41.77 -10.81
N ARG A 157 12.50 -42.32 -11.72
CA ARG A 157 12.06 -43.74 -11.60
C ARG A 157 13.24 -44.72 -11.45
N ASN A 158 14.47 -44.30 -11.76
CA ASN A 158 15.65 -45.15 -11.78
C ASN A 158 16.77 -44.78 -10.76
N VAL A 159 16.75 -43.61 -10.08
CA VAL A 159 17.83 -43.19 -9.14
C VAL A 159 17.30 -42.21 -8.06
N SER A 160 17.70 -42.36 -6.79
CA SER A 160 17.36 -41.42 -5.70
C SER A 160 18.43 -40.34 -5.50
N GLU A 161 18.19 -39.10 -5.93
CA GLU A 161 19.04 -37.94 -5.62
C GLU A 161 18.22 -36.85 -4.90
N CYS A 162 18.51 -36.60 -3.62
CA CYS A 162 17.81 -35.61 -2.77
C CYS A 162 17.97 -34.16 -3.26
N VAL A 163 19.09 -33.83 -3.91
CA VAL A 163 19.38 -32.48 -4.42
C VAL A 163 18.39 -32.06 -5.51
N PHE A 164 18.10 -32.97 -6.43
CA PHE A 164 17.20 -32.74 -7.56
C PHE A 164 15.80 -32.28 -7.10
N ASP A 165 15.34 -32.84 -5.98
CA ASP A 165 14.00 -32.60 -5.44
C ASP A 165 13.79 -31.14 -5.04
N ASN A 166 14.79 -30.50 -4.45
CA ASN A 166 14.68 -29.10 -4.04
C ASN A 166 14.61 -28.18 -5.27
N TYR A 167 15.40 -28.43 -6.31
CA TYR A 167 15.30 -27.68 -7.57
C TYR A 167 13.93 -27.86 -8.21
N LEU A 168 13.41 -29.09 -8.24
CA LEU A 168 12.07 -29.36 -8.79
C LEU A 168 10.97 -28.65 -8.00
N LEU A 169 11.03 -28.67 -6.67
CA LEU A 169 10.06 -27.97 -5.82
C LEU A 169 10.09 -26.46 -6.06
N VAL A 170 11.28 -25.85 -6.19
CA VAL A 170 11.41 -24.43 -6.56
C VAL A 170 10.76 -24.14 -7.92
N VAL A 171 11.03 -24.97 -8.95
CA VAL A 171 10.42 -24.79 -10.29
C VAL A 171 8.91 -24.88 -10.21
N LEU A 172 8.37 -25.91 -9.56
CA LEU A 172 6.92 -26.11 -9.46
C LEU A 172 6.25 -24.98 -8.67
N PHE A 173 6.90 -24.48 -7.61
CA PHE A 173 6.45 -23.31 -6.86
C PHE A 173 6.41 -22.05 -7.74
N LEU A 174 7.51 -21.74 -8.44
CA LEU A 174 7.58 -20.55 -9.30
C LEU A 174 6.56 -20.58 -10.45
N ARG A 175 6.22 -21.79 -10.92
CA ARG A 175 5.19 -22.07 -11.93
C ARG A 175 3.76 -22.10 -11.36
N LYS A 176 3.61 -22.03 -10.04
CA LYS A 176 2.35 -22.16 -9.30
C LYS A 176 1.68 -23.53 -9.47
N GLU A 177 2.41 -24.59 -9.81
CA GLU A 177 1.82 -25.92 -10.01
C GLU A 177 1.56 -26.70 -8.70
N TYR A 178 0.60 -26.24 -7.89
CA TYR A 178 0.35 -26.77 -6.54
C TYR A 178 0.15 -28.29 -6.48
N GLN A 179 -0.70 -28.85 -7.35
CA GLN A 179 -0.98 -30.29 -7.32
C GLN A 179 0.26 -31.15 -7.60
N ARG A 180 1.12 -30.71 -8.52
CA ARG A 180 2.37 -31.42 -8.82
C ARG A 180 3.36 -31.19 -7.69
N PHE A 181 3.44 -29.97 -7.17
CA PHE A 181 4.27 -29.65 -6.02
C PHE A 181 3.95 -30.55 -4.83
N SER A 182 2.68 -30.66 -4.41
CA SER A 182 2.28 -31.47 -3.26
C SER A 182 2.56 -32.97 -3.47
N GLN A 183 2.36 -33.48 -4.70
CA GLN A 183 2.73 -34.85 -5.04
C GLN A 183 4.24 -35.10 -4.90
N ILE A 184 5.07 -34.18 -5.39
CA ILE A 184 6.52 -34.30 -5.27
C ILE A 184 6.91 -34.16 -3.80
N PHE A 185 6.48 -33.11 -3.13
CA PHE A 185 6.78 -32.85 -1.72
C PHE A 185 6.53 -34.09 -0.86
N ASN A 186 5.39 -34.77 -1.00
CA ASN A 186 5.07 -35.97 -0.21
C ASN A 186 6.00 -37.16 -0.45
N LEU A 187 6.68 -37.23 -1.60
CA LEU A 187 7.62 -38.29 -1.96
C LEU A 187 9.08 -37.93 -1.60
N THR A 188 9.36 -36.67 -1.26
CA THR A 188 10.72 -36.20 -1.02
C THR A 188 11.09 -36.27 0.46
N LYS A 189 12.38 -36.47 0.73
CA LYS A 189 12.91 -36.36 2.09
C LYS A 189 12.67 -34.93 2.58
N LYS A 190 12.00 -34.79 3.72
CA LYS A 190 11.69 -33.49 4.32
C LYS A 190 12.96 -32.83 4.83
N ASN A 191 13.07 -31.53 4.57
CA ASN A 191 14.09 -30.68 5.13
C ASN A 191 13.46 -29.31 5.48
N SER A 192 14.14 -28.52 6.29
CA SER A 192 13.63 -27.22 6.74
C SER A 192 13.21 -26.33 5.57
N PHE A 193 14.03 -26.28 4.51
CA PHE A 193 13.76 -25.45 3.34
C PHE A 193 12.50 -25.86 2.58
N ASN A 194 12.34 -27.15 2.27
CA ASN A 194 11.20 -27.63 1.50
C ASN A 194 9.89 -27.59 2.29
N ILE A 195 9.93 -27.72 3.61
CA ILE A 195 8.75 -27.50 4.45
C ILE A 195 8.38 -26.02 4.46
N LYS A 196 9.35 -25.12 4.66
CA LYS A 196 9.09 -23.67 4.61
C LYS A 196 8.51 -23.24 3.27
N MET A 197 8.98 -23.83 2.18
CA MET A 197 8.42 -23.61 0.85
C MET A 197 6.98 -24.13 0.73
N ALA A 198 6.69 -25.30 1.30
CA ALA A 198 5.33 -25.84 1.32
C ALA A 198 4.37 -24.99 2.17
N ILE A 199 4.84 -24.47 3.32
CA ILE A 199 4.10 -23.49 4.14
C ILE A 199 3.81 -22.23 3.34
N LEU A 200 4.82 -21.67 2.67
CA LEU A 200 4.67 -20.51 1.80
C LEU A 200 3.62 -20.75 0.71
N PHE A 201 3.65 -21.92 0.06
CA PHE A 201 2.70 -22.27 -0.99
C PHE A 201 1.28 -22.43 -0.46
N ASP A 202 1.09 -23.05 0.70
CA ASP A 202 -0.23 -23.19 1.31
C ASP A 202 -0.85 -21.86 1.74
N ILE A 203 -0.04 -20.91 2.21
CA ILE A 203 -0.55 -19.57 2.54
C ILE A 203 -1.02 -18.87 1.27
N ILE A 204 -0.29 -19.03 0.16
CA ILE A 204 -0.68 -18.47 -1.15
C ILE A 204 -1.97 -19.11 -1.67
N GLU A 205 -2.13 -20.42 -1.50
CA GLU A 205 -3.33 -21.18 -1.91
C GLU A 205 -4.47 -21.18 -0.87
N GLU A 206 -4.33 -20.40 0.21
CA GLU A 206 -5.30 -20.29 1.31
C GLU A 206 -5.66 -21.64 1.99
N ASN A 207 -4.77 -22.63 1.96
CA ASN A 207 -4.99 -23.97 2.50
C ASN A 207 -4.62 -24.06 4.01
N LYS A 208 -5.53 -23.57 4.86
CA LYS A 208 -5.30 -23.45 6.32
C LYS A 208 -5.11 -24.79 7.04
N GLU A 209 -5.73 -25.86 6.57
CA GLU A 209 -5.63 -27.17 7.23
C GLU A 209 -4.23 -27.78 7.03
N GLU A 210 -3.74 -27.81 5.79
CA GLU A 210 -2.38 -28.31 5.50
C GLU A 210 -1.28 -27.44 6.12
N LEU A 211 -1.52 -26.14 6.26
CA LEU A 211 -0.59 -25.20 6.89
C LEU A 211 -0.21 -25.61 8.32
N ILE A 212 -1.19 -26.00 9.13
CA ILE A 212 -0.98 -26.39 10.53
C ILE A 212 -0.09 -27.63 10.62
N ASP A 213 -0.34 -28.62 9.77
CA ASP A 213 0.42 -29.87 9.75
C ASP A 213 1.87 -29.66 9.31
N LYS A 214 2.11 -28.78 8.33
CA LYS A 214 3.46 -28.43 7.88
C LYS A 214 4.23 -27.61 8.91
N CYS A 215 3.56 -26.76 9.70
CA CYS A 215 4.20 -26.05 10.82
C CYS A 215 4.69 -27.02 11.91
N LYS A 216 3.84 -27.98 12.32
CA LYS A 216 4.23 -29.04 13.27
C LYS A 216 5.38 -29.89 12.73
N LEU A 217 5.35 -30.18 11.43
CA LEU A 217 6.42 -30.92 10.78
C LEU A 217 7.74 -30.15 10.84
N LEU A 218 7.74 -28.84 10.62
CA LEU A 218 8.92 -27.98 10.70
C LEU A 218 9.53 -27.98 12.11
N GLU A 219 8.69 -27.95 13.16
CA GLU A 219 9.14 -28.04 14.56
C GLU A 219 9.83 -29.38 14.89
N SER A 220 9.44 -30.45 14.19
CA SER A 220 9.94 -31.81 14.45
C SER A 220 11.27 -32.16 13.75
N ILE A 221 11.74 -31.33 12.82
CA ILE A 221 12.97 -31.61 12.06
C ILE A 221 14.21 -31.16 12.83
N GLU A 222 15.11 -32.11 13.11
CA GLU A 222 16.47 -31.83 13.57
C GLU A 222 17.32 -31.23 12.43
N SER A 223 18.22 -30.31 12.76
CA SER A 223 18.98 -29.48 11.81
C SER A 223 19.53 -30.28 10.62
N ASP A 224 19.11 -29.90 9.41
CA ASP A 224 19.51 -30.56 8.16
C ASP A 224 20.94 -30.28 7.73
N CYS A 225 21.41 -31.10 6.79
CA CYS A 225 22.72 -30.97 6.14
C CYS A 225 22.82 -29.65 5.34
N LEU A 226 23.48 -28.65 5.91
CA LEU A 226 23.55 -27.25 5.43
C LEU A 226 24.24 -27.09 4.05
N VAL A 227 25.21 -27.94 3.71
CA VAL A 227 26.12 -27.74 2.57
C VAL A 227 25.39 -27.67 1.22
N HIS A 228 24.38 -28.50 0.98
CA HIS A 228 23.64 -28.48 -0.29
C HIS A 228 22.68 -27.30 -0.42
N MET A 229 22.22 -26.75 0.71
CA MET A 229 21.34 -25.58 0.71
C MET A 229 22.11 -24.31 0.34
N ASP A 230 23.37 -24.19 0.77
CA ASP A 230 24.22 -23.05 0.42
C ASP A 230 24.50 -22.98 -1.09
N ILE A 231 24.69 -24.14 -1.73
CA ILE A 231 24.87 -24.24 -3.18
C ILE A 231 23.61 -23.75 -3.91
N LEU A 232 22.43 -24.27 -3.54
CA LEU A 232 21.17 -23.84 -4.13
C LEU A 232 20.90 -22.35 -3.90
N LYS A 233 21.15 -21.83 -2.69
CA LYS A 233 21.01 -20.41 -2.36
C LYS A 233 21.90 -19.54 -3.24
N THR A 234 23.19 -19.86 -3.31
CA THR A 234 24.18 -19.14 -4.12
C THR A 234 23.78 -19.16 -5.59
N PHE A 235 23.31 -20.31 -6.06
CA PHE A 235 22.84 -20.47 -7.42
C PHE A 235 21.62 -19.60 -7.72
N LEU A 236 20.59 -19.62 -6.87
CA LEU A 236 19.38 -18.78 -7.02
C LEU A 236 19.72 -17.28 -7.01
N ILE A 237 20.57 -16.83 -6.10
CA ILE A 237 21.05 -15.43 -6.07
C ILE A 237 21.70 -15.05 -7.40
N SER A 238 22.43 -15.97 -8.02
CA SER A 238 23.14 -15.73 -9.29
C SER A 238 22.22 -15.59 -10.52
N LEU A 239 20.93 -15.89 -10.40
CA LEU A 239 19.95 -15.81 -11.50
C LEU A 239 19.26 -14.43 -11.59
N ASN A 240 19.47 -13.54 -10.62
CA ASN A 240 19.04 -12.14 -10.65
C ASN A 240 17.54 -11.92 -10.91
N GLY A 241 16.67 -12.60 -10.16
CA GLY A 241 15.20 -12.44 -10.22
C GLY A 241 14.67 -11.12 -9.65
N LYS A 242 15.33 -9.99 -9.93
CA LYS A 242 14.95 -8.65 -9.43
C LYS A 242 13.47 -8.37 -9.73
N HIS A 243 12.76 -7.86 -8.73
CA HIS A 243 11.34 -7.49 -8.76
C HIS A 243 10.30 -8.65 -8.78
N ASN A 244 10.72 -9.93 -8.75
CA ASN A 244 9.80 -11.05 -8.61
C ASN A 244 9.60 -11.38 -7.12
N PHE A 245 8.39 -11.14 -6.59
CA PHE A 245 8.06 -11.39 -5.18
C PHE A 245 8.30 -12.85 -4.77
N ASP A 246 7.77 -13.79 -5.54
CA ASP A 246 7.87 -15.23 -5.25
C ASP A 246 9.34 -15.68 -5.20
N PHE A 247 10.19 -15.15 -6.08
CA PHE A 247 11.62 -15.46 -6.10
C PHE A 247 12.34 -14.90 -4.87
N ASN A 248 12.03 -13.67 -4.47
CA ASN A 248 12.61 -13.04 -3.28
C ASN A 248 12.19 -13.78 -2.00
N GLU A 249 10.93 -14.20 -1.88
CA GLU A 249 10.50 -14.98 -0.72
C GLU A 249 11.23 -16.33 -0.64
N ILE A 250 11.44 -17.04 -1.77
CA ILE A 250 12.23 -18.28 -1.78
C ILE A 250 13.67 -18.04 -1.27
N ILE A 251 14.31 -16.94 -1.68
CA ILE A 251 15.65 -16.58 -1.18
C ILE A 251 15.62 -16.30 0.33
N ASN A 252 14.59 -15.60 0.81
CA ASN A 252 14.44 -15.30 2.23
C ASN A 252 14.21 -16.57 3.08
N LEU A 253 13.66 -17.65 2.53
CA LEU A 253 13.46 -18.91 3.26
C LEU A 253 14.77 -19.49 3.82
N PHE A 254 15.90 -19.24 3.16
CA PHE A 254 17.21 -19.70 3.64
C PHE A 254 17.68 -18.98 4.90
N ASP A 255 17.30 -17.71 5.07
CA ASP A 255 17.77 -16.84 6.17
C ASP A 255 16.78 -16.72 7.34
N THR A 256 15.61 -17.36 7.21
CA THR A 256 14.59 -17.34 8.26
C THR A 256 15.00 -18.26 9.41
N HIS A 257 15.40 -17.67 10.53
CA HIS A 257 15.67 -18.35 11.79
C HIS A 257 14.80 -17.75 12.89
N GLY A 258 14.33 -18.56 13.83
CA GLY A 258 13.54 -18.10 14.97
C GLY A 258 12.23 -18.84 15.17
N ASP A 259 11.30 -18.20 15.89
CA ASP A 259 9.98 -18.73 16.20
C ASP A 259 9.13 -18.89 14.94
N ILE A 260 8.65 -20.12 14.69
CA ILE A 260 7.87 -20.48 13.50
C ILE A 260 6.56 -19.70 13.48
N ASN A 261 5.92 -19.50 14.63
CA ASN A 261 4.64 -18.80 14.69
C ASN A 261 4.78 -17.33 14.31
N SER A 262 5.79 -16.64 14.85
CA SER A 262 6.13 -15.26 14.46
C SER A 262 6.45 -15.17 12.97
N TRP A 263 7.27 -16.07 12.45
CA TRP A 263 7.62 -16.10 11.03
C TRP A 263 6.40 -16.31 10.13
N VAL A 264 5.52 -17.27 10.45
CA VAL A 264 4.28 -17.53 9.70
C VAL A 264 3.34 -16.34 9.76
N SER A 265 3.19 -15.70 10.93
CA SER A 265 2.35 -14.51 11.07
C SER A 265 2.86 -13.37 10.19
N GLU A 266 4.17 -13.08 10.23
CA GLU A 266 4.78 -12.07 9.37
C GLU A 266 4.62 -12.41 7.88
N LEU A 267 4.74 -13.69 7.53
CA LEU A 267 4.59 -14.15 6.16
C LEU A 267 3.15 -13.98 5.64
N ILE A 268 2.16 -14.29 6.47
CA ILE A 268 0.74 -14.04 6.16
C ILE A 268 0.50 -12.56 5.91
N ASP A 269 1.02 -11.67 6.76
CA ASP A 269 0.87 -10.22 6.60
C ASP A 269 1.54 -9.72 5.30
N ARG A 270 2.71 -10.24 4.96
CA ARG A 270 3.40 -9.93 3.68
C ARG A 270 2.57 -10.38 2.49
N ILE A 271 2.08 -11.62 2.47
CA ILE A 271 1.28 -12.18 1.35
C ILE A 271 -0.05 -11.45 1.23
N TYR A 272 -0.71 -11.12 2.35
CA TYR A 272 -1.93 -10.34 2.35
C TYR A 272 -1.72 -8.96 1.70
N TRP A 273 -0.65 -8.27 2.07
CA TRP A 273 -0.28 -7.00 1.42
C TRP A 273 -0.05 -7.17 -0.07
N GLN A 274 0.67 -8.21 -0.49
CA GLN A 274 0.89 -8.50 -1.91
C GLN A 274 -0.41 -8.73 -2.68
N ASN A 275 -1.34 -9.49 -2.11
CA ASN A 275 -2.64 -9.73 -2.71
C ASN A 275 -3.44 -8.42 -2.85
N CYS A 276 -3.35 -7.51 -1.88
CA CYS A 276 -3.94 -6.18 -1.99
C CYS A 276 -3.35 -5.39 -3.17
N VAL A 277 -2.02 -5.38 -3.33
CA VAL A 277 -1.35 -4.70 -4.45
C VAL A 277 -1.73 -5.30 -5.80
N LYS A 278 -1.77 -6.63 -5.91
CA LYS A 278 -2.18 -7.34 -7.14
C LYS A 278 -3.62 -7.01 -7.53
N LEU A 279 -4.55 -7.06 -6.57
CA LEU A 279 -5.96 -6.71 -6.79
C LEU A 279 -6.11 -5.26 -7.21
N TRP A 280 -5.42 -4.35 -6.53
CA TRP A 280 -5.40 -2.93 -6.89
C TRP A 280 -4.92 -2.72 -8.33
N CYS A 281 -3.76 -3.28 -8.70
CA CYS A 281 -3.22 -3.15 -10.05
C CYS A 281 -4.18 -3.69 -11.13
N LYS A 282 -4.82 -4.83 -10.88
CA LYS A 282 -5.75 -5.45 -11.83
C LYS A 282 -6.98 -4.57 -12.07
N ASN A 283 -7.54 -3.99 -11.01
CA ASN A 283 -8.78 -3.20 -11.06
C ASN A 283 -8.54 -1.74 -11.49
N ARG A 284 -7.29 -1.26 -11.42
CA ARG A 284 -6.93 0.12 -11.76
C ARG A 284 -7.14 0.47 -13.24
N ASN A 285 -7.17 -0.52 -14.13
CA ASN A 285 -7.38 -0.31 -15.57
C ASN A 285 -8.76 0.27 -15.92
N ASP A 286 -9.79 -0.01 -15.10
CA ASP A 286 -11.18 0.32 -15.43
C ASP A 286 -11.67 1.61 -14.75
N ASN A 287 -11.15 1.94 -13.56
CA ASN A 287 -11.49 3.17 -12.83
C ASN A 287 -10.38 3.57 -11.84
N SER A 288 -9.34 4.23 -12.34
CA SER A 288 -8.14 4.49 -11.57
C SER A 288 -8.37 5.37 -10.33
N SER A 289 -9.22 6.40 -10.38
CA SER A 289 -9.39 7.33 -9.24
C SER A 289 -10.03 6.65 -8.03
N SER A 290 -11.13 5.91 -8.24
CA SER A 290 -11.83 5.23 -7.13
C SER A 290 -10.98 4.12 -6.53
N VAL A 291 -10.31 3.34 -7.38
CA VAL A 291 -9.47 2.20 -6.97
C VAL A 291 -8.23 2.68 -6.22
N ASP A 292 -7.63 3.79 -6.66
CA ASP A 292 -6.48 4.40 -5.98
C ASP A 292 -6.87 5.02 -4.62
N ASN A 293 -8.05 5.64 -4.52
CA ASN A 293 -8.58 6.13 -3.24
C ASN A 293 -8.73 4.99 -2.22
N SER A 294 -9.33 3.86 -2.63
CA SER A 294 -9.42 2.67 -1.76
C SER A 294 -8.05 2.12 -1.39
N MET A 295 -7.09 2.13 -2.32
CA MET A 295 -5.74 1.65 -2.05
C MET A 295 -5.00 2.54 -1.04
N ILE A 296 -5.19 3.87 -1.06
CA ILE A 296 -4.64 4.75 -0.02
C ILE A 296 -5.17 4.36 1.36
N ASP A 297 -6.45 4.05 1.49
CA ASP A 297 -7.05 3.59 2.75
C ASP A 297 -6.42 2.25 3.21
N ILE A 298 -6.17 1.32 2.27
CA ILE A 298 -5.47 0.05 2.53
C ILE A 298 -4.02 0.30 2.96
N CYS A 299 -3.32 1.24 2.33
CA CYS A 299 -1.96 1.64 2.70
C CYS A 299 -1.91 2.14 4.15
N ILE A 300 -2.87 2.99 4.56
CA ILE A 300 -2.98 3.49 5.94
C ILE A 300 -3.17 2.31 6.90
N LYS A 301 -4.11 1.41 6.60
CA LYS A 301 -4.42 0.25 7.46
C LYS A 301 -3.22 -0.68 7.66
N ASN A 302 -2.37 -0.83 6.64
CA ASN A 302 -1.20 -1.71 6.67
C ASN A 302 0.11 -0.98 7.00
N ASN A 303 0.06 0.27 7.47
CA ASN A 303 1.24 1.11 7.75
C ASN A 303 2.19 1.31 6.55
N LYS A 304 1.68 1.18 5.32
CA LYS A 304 2.43 1.35 4.05
C LYS A 304 2.32 2.80 3.57
N TYR A 305 2.75 3.73 4.41
CA TYR A 305 2.46 5.15 4.19
C TYR A 305 3.13 5.70 2.92
N GLU A 306 4.42 5.38 2.68
CA GLU A 306 5.15 5.84 1.50
C GLU A 306 4.47 5.40 0.19
N ASP A 307 4.02 4.15 0.14
CA ASP A 307 3.25 3.61 -0.98
C ASP A 307 1.95 4.39 -1.20
N GLY A 308 1.21 4.68 -0.12
CA GLY A 308 0.01 5.54 -0.17
C GLY A 308 0.31 6.94 -0.71
N TRP A 309 1.48 7.50 -0.38
CA TRP A 309 1.90 8.81 -0.86
C TRP A 309 2.25 8.81 -2.34
N LEU A 310 2.92 7.76 -2.82
CA LEU A 310 3.18 7.58 -4.25
C LEU A 310 1.87 7.54 -5.06
N ILE A 311 0.86 6.82 -4.57
CA ILE A 311 -0.47 6.75 -5.18
C ILE A 311 -1.17 8.13 -5.13
N PHE A 312 -1.09 8.83 -3.99
CA PHE A 312 -1.65 10.18 -3.85
C PHE A 312 -0.96 11.23 -4.75
N ASN A 313 0.30 11.07 -5.12
CA ASN A 313 0.96 12.03 -6.01
C ASN A 313 0.78 11.73 -7.49
N ASN A 314 0.44 10.50 -7.84
CA ASN A 314 0.40 10.08 -9.25
C ASN A 314 -0.91 10.44 -9.98
N ILE A 315 -1.99 10.83 -9.29
CA ILE A 315 -3.27 11.15 -9.96
C ILE A 315 -3.48 12.65 -10.06
N VAL A 316 -3.91 13.08 -11.25
CA VAL A 316 -4.20 14.47 -11.63
C VAL A 316 -5.61 14.91 -11.21
N CYS A 317 -6.46 13.99 -10.74
CA CYS A 317 -7.85 14.27 -10.40
C CYS A 317 -7.97 15.10 -9.12
N ILE A 318 -8.73 16.18 -9.18
CA ILE A 318 -9.00 17.11 -8.08
C ILE A 318 -10.41 16.81 -7.55
N GLU A 319 -10.50 15.98 -6.51
CA GLU A 319 -11.77 15.60 -5.88
C GLU A 319 -11.66 15.59 -4.34
N THR A 320 -12.72 15.99 -3.65
CA THR A 320 -12.75 16.09 -2.18
C THR A 320 -12.40 14.77 -1.50
N SER A 321 -12.94 13.65 -2.00
CA SER A 321 -12.72 12.29 -1.51
C SER A 321 -11.24 11.91 -1.45
N ARG A 322 -10.47 12.30 -2.47
CA ARG A 322 -9.02 12.08 -2.55
C ARG A 322 -8.26 12.90 -1.53
N PHE A 323 -8.57 14.19 -1.42
CA PHE A 323 -7.89 15.07 -0.47
C PHE A 323 -8.15 14.67 0.98
N LEU A 324 -9.36 14.19 1.31
CA LEU A 324 -9.64 13.57 2.62
C LEU A 324 -8.69 12.42 2.94
N ARG A 325 -8.44 11.54 1.96
CA ARG A 325 -7.54 10.39 2.13
C ARG A 325 -6.09 10.80 2.23
N GLY A 326 -5.67 11.82 1.46
CA GLY A 326 -4.35 12.42 1.60
C GLY A 326 -4.13 13.03 2.99
N LEU A 327 -5.12 13.75 3.53
CA LEU A 327 -5.11 14.28 4.89
C LEU A 327 -5.01 13.14 5.91
N ASN A 328 -5.89 12.15 5.83
CA ASN A 328 -5.87 10.96 6.69
C ASN A 328 -4.52 10.23 6.65
N LEU A 329 -3.95 10.05 5.46
CA LEU A 329 -2.66 9.42 5.25
C LEU A 329 -1.56 10.19 5.97
N CYS A 330 -1.45 11.49 5.72
CA CYS A 330 -0.42 12.33 6.32
C CYS A 330 -0.59 12.42 7.84
N CYS A 331 -1.83 12.55 8.32
CA CYS A 331 -2.12 12.61 9.74
C CYS A 331 -1.77 11.28 10.45
N THR A 332 -2.18 10.16 9.88
CA THR A 332 -1.89 8.84 10.47
C THR A 332 -0.38 8.55 10.44
N ALA A 333 0.28 8.85 9.32
CA ALA A 333 1.73 8.71 9.22
C ALA A 333 2.47 9.62 10.21
N LEU A 334 2.05 10.86 10.43
CA LEU A 334 2.63 11.74 11.46
C LEU A 334 2.49 11.20 12.88
N LYS A 335 1.39 10.50 13.17
CA LYS A 335 1.11 9.91 14.48
C LYS A 335 2.02 8.71 14.77
N PHE A 336 2.26 7.87 13.77
CA PHE A 336 2.94 6.58 13.95
C PHE A 336 4.37 6.53 13.40
N SER A 337 4.79 7.50 12.59
CA SER A 337 6.14 7.62 12.04
C SER A 337 6.95 8.69 12.75
N ARG A 338 8.26 8.46 12.89
CA ARG A 338 9.23 9.48 13.34
C ARG A 338 9.72 10.38 12.21
N ASN A 339 9.27 10.14 10.97
CA ASN A 339 9.73 10.87 9.80
C ASN A 339 9.07 12.25 9.70
N CYS A 340 9.88 13.31 9.82
CA CYS A 340 9.43 14.70 9.73
C CYS A 340 8.96 15.12 8.32
N GLU A 341 9.22 14.31 7.30
CA GLU A 341 8.79 14.57 5.92
C GLU A 341 7.27 14.59 5.78
N TRP A 342 6.55 13.78 6.57
CA TRP A 342 5.08 13.76 6.58
C TRP A 342 4.46 15.10 6.96
N LYS A 343 5.20 15.93 7.70
CA LYS A 343 4.79 17.31 7.99
C LYS A 343 4.79 18.15 6.72
N LYS A 344 5.86 18.09 5.93
CA LYS A 344 5.95 18.85 4.68
C LYS A 344 4.88 18.38 3.69
N ARG A 345 4.63 17.07 3.64
CA ARG A 345 3.56 16.48 2.82
C ARG A 345 2.18 16.97 3.24
N LEU A 346 1.87 17.02 4.54
CA LEU A 346 0.61 17.59 5.03
C LEU A 346 0.43 19.06 4.61
N VAL A 347 1.48 19.88 4.75
CA VAL A 347 1.45 21.28 4.30
C VAL A 347 1.25 21.38 2.78
N SER A 348 1.90 20.51 2.00
CA SER A 348 1.71 20.42 0.55
C SER A 348 0.25 20.13 0.18
N ILE A 349 -0.38 19.17 0.87
CA ILE A 349 -1.80 18.86 0.68
C ILE A 349 -2.67 20.08 1.00
N LEU A 350 -2.39 20.78 2.11
CA LEU A 350 -3.14 21.99 2.46
C LEU A 350 -3.02 23.07 1.37
N ASN A 351 -1.81 23.32 0.88
CA ASN A 351 -1.59 24.24 -0.24
C ASN A 351 -2.46 23.88 -1.45
N MET A 352 -2.44 22.61 -1.87
CA MET A 352 -3.23 22.12 -3.00
C MET A 352 -4.74 22.25 -2.78
N ILE A 353 -5.23 22.00 -1.55
CA ILE A 353 -6.64 22.20 -1.21
C ILE A 353 -7.04 23.65 -1.40
N PHE A 354 -6.23 24.59 -0.91
CA PHE A 354 -6.53 26.02 -0.96
C PHE A 354 -6.37 26.64 -2.35
N GLU A 355 -5.46 26.12 -3.16
CA GLU A 355 -5.33 26.42 -4.59
C GLU A 355 -6.60 26.00 -5.35
N ASN A 356 -7.18 24.85 -5.00
CA ASN A 356 -8.33 24.25 -5.69
C ASN A 356 -9.67 24.43 -4.94
N ARG A 357 -9.75 25.41 -4.03
CA ARG A 357 -10.90 25.63 -3.13
C ARG A 357 -12.25 25.84 -3.81
N ASN A 358 -12.26 26.23 -5.09
CA ASN A 358 -13.49 26.45 -5.85
C ASN A 358 -14.12 25.13 -6.35
N ILE A 359 -13.33 24.05 -6.38
CA ILE A 359 -13.75 22.71 -6.85
C ILE A 359 -14.04 21.81 -5.65
N LEU A 360 -13.28 21.97 -4.57
CA LEU A 360 -13.31 21.09 -3.40
C LEU A 360 -14.32 21.57 -2.36
N ASN A 361 -14.89 20.61 -1.62
CA ASN A 361 -15.66 20.93 -0.42
C ASN A 361 -14.69 21.24 0.73
N LEU A 362 -14.35 22.52 0.87
CA LEU A 362 -13.39 23.00 1.86
C LEU A 362 -13.87 22.77 3.30
N GLU A 363 -15.17 22.91 3.58
CA GLU A 363 -15.75 22.67 4.91
C GLU A 363 -15.45 21.25 5.39
N ASN A 364 -15.78 20.25 4.56
CA ASN A 364 -15.55 18.85 4.88
C ASN A 364 -14.05 18.54 5.10
N LEU A 365 -13.17 19.09 4.26
CA LEU A 365 -11.73 18.88 4.36
C LEU A 365 -11.14 19.45 5.66
N VAL A 366 -11.57 20.66 6.05
CA VAL A 366 -11.11 21.27 7.29
C VAL A 366 -11.66 20.57 8.51
N GLU A 367 -12.95 20.22 8.53
CA GLU A 367 -13.55 19.45 9.62
C GLU A 367 -12.83 18.12 9.84
N ASN A 368 -12.52 17.40 8.74
CA ASN A 368 -11.79 16.15 8.80
C ASN A 368 -10.35 16.32 9.30
N LEU A 369 -9.62 17.34 8.80
CA LEU A 369 -8.29 17.67 9.31
C LEU A 369 -8.32 17.93 10.81
N LEU A 370 -9.26 18.78 11.26
CA LEU A 370 -9.39 19.17 12.66
C LEU A 370 -9.66 17.94 13.53
N THR A 371 -10.59 17.07 13.14
CA THR A 371 -10.89 15.81 13.83
C THR A 371 -9.65 14.92 13.98
N ASN A 372 -8.87 14.75 12.90
CA ASN A 372 -7.70 13.88 12.91
C ASN A 372 -6.57 14.39 13.81
N ILE A 373 -6.33 15.70 13.83
CA ILE A 373 -5.24 16.29 14.61
C ILE A 373 -5.53 16.35 16.11
N GLN A 374 -6.78 16.15 16.56
CA GLN A 374 -7.13 16.14 18.00
C GLN A 374 -6.28 15.17 18.81
N THR A 375 -5.82 14.08 18.20
CA THR A 375 -5.06 13.04 18.90
C THR A 375 -3.54 13.25 18.88
N PHE A 376 -3.06 14.39 18.36
CA PHE A 376 -1.63 14.66 18.25
C PHE A 376 -1.07 15.32 19.52
N SER A 377 0.25 15.39 19.61
CA SER A 377 0.89 16.21 20.64
C SER A 377 0.64 17.70 20.40
N VAL A 378 0.55 18.47 21.49
CA VAL A 378 0.31 19.93 21.48
C VAL A 378 1.21 20.67 20.49
N PHE A 379 2.50 20.31 20.44
CA PHE A 379 3.47 20.91 19.53
C PHE A 379 3.09 20.75 18.05
N HIS A 380 2.65 19.55 17.63
CA HIS A 380 2.28 19.31 16.23
C HIS A 380 1.00 20.07 15.87
N ILE A 381 0.04 20.13 16.79
CA ILE A 381 -1.24 20.80 16.59
C ILE A 381 -1.05 22.29 16.41
N ILE A 382 -0.29 22.95 17.31
CA ILE A 382 0.01 24.38 17.20
C ILE A 382 0.55 24.72 15.80
N ARG A 383 1.47 23.91 15.27
CA ARG A 383 2.06 24.16 13.94
C ARG A 383 1.07 23.97 12.81
N ILE A 384 0.25 22.91 12.85
CA ILE A 384 -0.78 22.66 11.83
C ILE A 384 -1.84 23.78 11.86
N LEU A 385 -2.25 24.22 13.04
CA LEU A 385 -3.21 25.31 13.21
C LEU A 385 -2.67 26.63 12.68
N ASN A 386 -1.40 26.93 12.93
CA ASN A 386 -0.77 28.14 12.40
C ASN A 386 -0.70 28.10 10.86
N GLU A 387 -0.39 26.95 10.25
CA GLU A 387 -0.40 26.82 8.79
C GLU A 387 -1.83 26.94 8.24
N LEU A 388 -2.80 26.27 8.84
CA LEU A 388 -4.20 26.41 8.45
C LEU A 388 -4.65 27.88 8.50
N GLN A 389 -4.21 28.62 9.52
CA GLN A 389 -4.48 30.05 9.65
C GLN A 389 -3.87 30.87 8.51
N THR A 390 -2.63 30.62 8.07
CA THR A 390 -1.97 31.39 6.99
C THR A 390 -2.80 31.39 5.71
N HIS A 391 -3.42 30.24 5.39
CA HIS A 391 -4.27 30.08 4.21
C HIS A 391 -5.65 30.70 4.40
N LEU A 392 -6.29 30.44 5.55
CA LEU A 392 -7.66 30.89 5.80
C LEU A 392 -7.78 32.41 5.96
N ILE A 393 -6.69 33.10 6.32
CA ILE A 393 -6.60 34.57 6.32
C ILE A 393 -7.05 35.15 4.97
N LYS A 394 -6.71 34.50 3.85
CA LYS A 394 -6.86 35.06 2.50
C LYS A 394 -8.21 34.78 1.83
N ILE A 395 -9.09 33.99 2.47
CA ILE A 395 -10.30 33.45 1.83
C ILE A 395 -11.57 34.03 2.46
N SER A 396 -12.61 34.28 1.68
CA SER A 396 -13.95 34.60 2.19
C SER A 396 -14.62 33.33 2.69
N LEU A 397 -15.02 33.30 3.96
CA LEU A 397 -15.59 32.13 4.64
C LEU A 397 -17.06 32.39 4.98
N ASN A 398 -17.88 31.34 4.97
CA ASN A 398 -19.26 31.39 5.44
C ASN A 398 -19.34 31.16 6.97
N ASP A 399 -20.53 31.31 7.55
CA ASP A 399 -20.69 31.27 9.01
C ASP A 399 -20.50 29.86 9.59
N SER A 400 -20.89 28.80 8.85
CA SER A 400 -20.65 27.40 9.27
C SER A 400 -19.16 27.12 9.44
N PHE A 401 -18.32 27.65 8.55
CA PHE A 401 -16.88 27.47 8.63
C PHE A 401 -16.25 28.18 9.84
N PHE A 402 -16.73 29.39 10.18
CA PHE A 402 -16.30 30.07 11.40
C PHE A 402 -16.74 29.31 12.66
N GLU A 403 -17.95 28.78 12.67
CA GLU A 403 -18.44 27.97 13.78
C GLU A 403 -17.62 26.69 13.95
N CYS A 404 -17.31 25.98 12.88
CA CYS A 404 -16.50 24.74 12.91
C CYS A 404 -15.13 24.98 13.54
N ILE A 405 -14.40 26.02 13.11
CA ILE A 405 -13.06 26.33 13.65
C ILE A 405 -13.12 26.75 15.13
N LEU A 406 -14.06 27.63 15.48
CA LEU A 406 -14.19 28.10 16.86
C LEU A 406 -14.70 26.98 17.77
N GLY A 407 -15.60 26.13 17.29
CA GLY A 407 -16.07 24.94 17.96
C GLY A 407 -14.92 23.98 18.27
N PHE A 408 -14.06 23.71 17.28
CA PHE A 408 -12.84 22.93 17.49
C PHE A 408 -11.92 23.55 18.55
N TYR A 409 -11.59 24.84 18.45
CA TYR A 409 -10.73 25.49 19.45
C TYR A 409 -11.33 25.42 20.85
N ASN A 410 -12.64 25.61 20.97
CA ASN A 410 -13.32 25.54 22.25
C ASN A 410 -13.21 24.14 22.88
N VAL A 411 -13.62 23.10 22.15
CA VAL A 411 -13.54 21.70 22.62
C VAL A 411 -12.10 21.34 22.97
N TYR A 412 -11.17 21.69 22.08
CA TYR A 412 -9.77 21.32 22.22
C TYR A 412 -9.10 22.00 23.43
N CYS A 413 -9.35 23.30 23.63
CA CYS A 413 -8.90 24.03 24.82
C CYS A 413 -9.48 23.46 26.12
N TYR A 414 -10.76 23.07 26.09
CA TYR A 414 -11.46 22.53 27.26
C TYR A 414 -10.89 21.18 27.69
N GLU A 415 -10.66 20.27 26.74
CA GLU A 415 -10.17 18.92 27.01
C GLU A 415 -8.71 18.88 27.48
N HIS A 416 -7.84 19.69 26.87
CA HIS A 416 -6.40 19.58 27.09
C HIS A 416 -5.87 20.46 28.23
N GLN A 417 -6.59 21.54 28.59
CA GLN A 417 -6.25 22.47 29.67
C GLN A 417 -4.79 22.94 29.68
N ASN A 418 -4.13 22.98 28.51
CA ASN A 418 -2.73 23.34 28.39
C ASN A 418 -2.58 24.85 28.15
N VAL A 419 -1.79 25.53 28.98
CA VAL A 419 -1.69 27.01 28.97
C VAL A 419 -1.15 27.56 27.64
N GLU A 420 -0.11 26.95 27.09
CA GLU A 420 0.50 27.41 25.83
C GLU A 420 -0.45 27.22 24.65
N LEU A 421 -1.07 26.03 24.57
CA LEU A 421 -2.09 25.73 23.57
C LEU A 421 -3.27 26.69 23.67
N ASN A 422 -3.80 26.91 24.87
CA ASN A 422 -4.95 27.81 25.10
C ASN A 422 -4.64 29.22 24.62
N ARG A 423 -3.41 29.70 24.85
CA ARG A 423 -2.96 31.01 24.35
C ARG A 423 -2.93 31.05 22.83
N VAL A 424 -2.39 30.03 22.16
CA VAL A 424 -2.34 29.96 20.68
C VAL A 424 -3.75 29.88 20.09
N CYS A 425 -4.57 28.94 20.57
CA CYS A 425 -5.96 28.77 20.14
C CYS A 425 -6.76 30.05 20.36
N CYS A 426 -6.64 30.71 21.52
CA CYS A 426 -7.30 31.99 21.77
C CYS A 426 -6.83 33.09 20.80
N THR A 427 -5.53 33.18 20.51
CA THR A 427 -4.99 34.16 19.56
C THR A 427 -5.57 33.94 18.16
N ASN A 428 -5.63 32.69 17.72
CA ASN A 428 -6.15 32.33 16.41
C ASN A 428 -7.68 32.53 16.35
N ALA A 429 -8.40 32.14 17.41
CA ALA A 429 -9.83 32.34 17.56
C ALA A 429 -10.22 33.83 17.47
N ILE A 430 -9.48 34.70 18.18
CA ILE A 430 -9.67 36.17 18.13
C ILE A 430 -9.59 36.68 16.69
N TYR A 431 -8.60 36.18 15.93
CA TYR A 431 -8.45 36.57 14.54
C TYR A 431 -9.68 36.17 13.70
N PHE A 432 -10.09 34.91 13.77
CA PHE A 432 -11.26 34.40 13.04
C PHE A 432 -12.54 35.11 13.43
N TYR A 433 -12.78 35.29 14.73
CA TYR A 433 -13.93 36.00 15.26
C TYR A 433 -13.99 37.45 14.76
N ASN A 434 -12.87 38.19 14.81
CA ASN A 434 -12.82 39.56 14.31
C ASN A 434 -13.10 39.63 12.80
N LYS A 435 -12.60 38.65 12.02
CA LYS A 435 -12.86 38.56 10.58
C LYS A 435 -14.33 38.30 10.29
N TRP A 436 -14.95 37.37 11.03
CA TRP A 436 -16.38 37.10 10.98
C TRP A 436 -17.21 38.33 11.35
N ASN A 437 -16.92 38.97 12.49
CA ASN A 437 -17.67 40.11 12.99
C ASN A 437 -17.57 41.34 12.05
N LYS A 438 -16.39 41.60 11.47
CA LYS A 438 -16.21 42.62 10.41
C LYS A 438 -17.09 42.35 9.19
N GLY A 439 -17.26 41.08 8.80
CA GLY A 439 -18.13 40.69 7.69
C GLY A 439 -19.63 40.94 7.93
N ARG A 440 -20.05 41.22 9.17
CA ARG A 440 -21.44 41.56 9.53
C ARG A 440 -21.73 43.05 9.39
N HIS A 441 -20.71 43.89 9.56
CA HIS A 441 -20.77 45.33 9.37
C HIS A 441 -20.28 45.64 7.94
N GLY A 442 -21.18 45.58 6.95
CA GLY A 442 -20.84 45.95 5.58
C GLY A 442 -20.24 47.37 5.50
N LYS A 443 -19.49 47.67 4.43
CA LYS A 443 -18.87 49.00 4.18
C LYS A 443 -19.87 50.17 4.17
N CYS A 444 -21.16 49.90 4.17
CA CYS A 444 -22.23 50.87 4.42
C CYS A 444 -23.20 50.27 5.45
N ASN A 445 -23.48 51.03 6.52
CA ASN A 445 -24.38 50.68 7.63
C ASN A 445 -25.86 50.41 7.22
N LEU A 446 -26.18 50.43 5.93
CA LEU A 446 -27.53 50.25 5.38
C LEU A 446 -27.92 48.78 5.13
N PHE A 447 -26.97 47.86 5.13
CA PHE A 447 -27.25 46.43 4.89
C PHE A 447 -26.64 45.58 6.02
N ARG A 448 -27.33 45.50 7.17
CA ARG A 448 -27.02 44.47 8.18
C ARG A 448 -27.28 43.10 7.57
N ARG A 449 -26.27 42.22 7.60
CA ARG A 449 -26.40 40.83 7.14
C ARG A 449 -27.52 40.13 7.93
N LYS A 450 -28.34 39.31 7.24
CA LYS A 450 -29.37 38.49 7.89
C LYS A 450 -28.72 37.61 8.98
N LYS A 451 -29.39 37.49 10.13
CA LYS A 451 -28.96 36.63 11.23
C LYS A 451 -28.82 35.20 10.74
N SER A 452 -27.74 34.56 11.15
CA SER A 452 -27.38 33.19 10.79
C SER A 452 -27.75 32.26 11.95
N GLU A 453 -28.12 31.02 11.65
CA GLU A 453 -28.35 30.01 12.70
C GLU A 453 -27.08 29.75 13.55
N TRP A 454 -25.91 30.04 12.99
CA TRP A 454 -24.60 29.84 13.60
C TRP A 454 -24.19 30.95 14.59
N ASP A 455 -24.88 32.09 14.58
CA ASP A 455 -24.50 33.28 15.37
C ASP A 455 -24.31 32.96 16.85
N THR A 456 -25.33 32.36 17.44
CA THR A 456 -25.37 32.00 18.86
C THR A 456 -24.22 31.06 19.24
N LYS A 457 -23.90 30.10 18.36
CA LYS A 457 -22.82 29.13 18.59
C LYS A 457 -21.45 29.78 18.50
N ILE A 458 -21.23 30.63 17.49
CA ILE A 458 -19.98 31.38 17.32
C ILE A 458 -19.68 32.23 18.56
N TYR A 459 -20.68 32.95 19.07
CA TYR A 459 -20.53 33.71 20.32
C TYR A 459 -20.21 32.80 21.51
N SER A 460 -20.93 31.68 21.67
CA SER A 460 -20.71 30.76 22.79
C SER A 460 -19.31 30.15 22.78
N HIS A 461 -18.83 29.72 21.62
CA HIS A 461 -17.48 29.19 21.47
C HIS A 461 -16.43 30.25 21.81
N MET A 462 -16.57 31.47 21.30
CA MET A 462 -15.61 32.54 21.58
C MET A 462 -15.57 32.92 23.06
N LEU A 463 -16.72 33.02 23.73
CA LEU A 463 -16.78 33.28 25.18
C LEU A 463 -16.09 32.17 25.97
N SER A 464 -16.35 30.91 25.61
CA SER A 464 -15.76 29.75 26.28
C SER A 464 -14.23 29.70 26.09
N ILE A 465 -13.73 29.96 24.88
CA ILE A 465 -12.28 30.05 24.60
C ILE A 465 -11.64 31.17 25.43
N CYS A 466 -12.28 32.33 25.52
CA CYS A 466 -11.78 33.44 26.34
C CYS A 466 -11.75 33.11 27.84
N ASP A 467 -12.76 32.40 28.38
CA ASP A 467 -12.76 31.94 29.78
C ASP A 467 -11.58 30.99 30.03
N ILE A 468 -11.43 29.96 29.19
CA ILE A 468 -10.38 28.95 29.32
C ILE A 468 -8.98 29.58 29.20
N ALA A 469 -8.79 30.52 28.28
CA ALA A 469 -7.52 31.23 28.09
C ALA A 469 -7.31 32.40 29.07
N ARG A 470 -8.27 32.68 29.97
CA ARG A 470 -8.26 33.82 30.91
C ARG A 470 -8.09 35.19 30.23
N ASN A 471 -8.69 35.37 29.06
CA ASN A 471 -8.64 36.63 28.30
C ASN A 471 -9.87 37.51 28.60
N CYS A 472 -9.85 38.21 29.73
CA CYS A 472 -10.96 39.03 30.20
C CYS A 472 -11.31 40.21 29.27
N GLU A 473 -10.28 40.81 28.65
CA GLU A 473 -10.45 41.93 27.73
C GLU A 473 -11.30 41.53 26.53
N PHE A 474 -10.93 40.42 25.88
CA PHE A 474 -11.64 39.96 24.71
C PHE A 474 -13.00 39.32 25.06
N PHE A 475 -13.11 38.65 26.22
CA PHE A 475 -14.41 38.18 26.73
C PHE A 475 -15.43 39.34 26.81
N THR A 476 -15.02 40.47 27.40
CA THR A 476 -15.86 41.66 27.54
C THR A 476 -16.26 42.24 26.18
N LYS A 477 -15.34 42.24 25.21
CA LYS A 477 -15.61 42.68 23.84
C LYS A 477 -16.68 41.81 23.17
N VAL A 478 -16.57 40.48 23.28
CA VAL A 478 -17.51 39.53 22.66
C VAL A 478 -18.92 39.72 23.25
N CYS A 479 -19.04 39.97 24.55
CA CYS A 479 -20.34 40.25 25.14
C CYS A 479 -20.96 41.59 24.67
N LYS A 480 -20.14 42.64 24.49
CA LYS A 480 -20.61 43.91 23.90
C LYS A 480 -21.12 43.69 22.47
N ASP A 481 -20.37 42.93 21.67
CA ASP A 481 -20.78 42.57 20.31
C ASP A 481 -22.10 41.79 20.30
N LEU A 482 -22.29 40.88 21.26
CA LEU A 482 -23.51 40.06 21.39
C LEU A 482 -24.75 40.94 21.62
N VAL A 483 -24.65 41.93 22.52
CA VAL A 483 -25.72 42.91 22.81
C VAL A 483 -25.97 43.81 21.61
N ASN A 484 -24.91 44.35 21.01
CA ASN A 484 -25.04 45.30 19.89
C ASN A 484 -25.64 44.69 18.63
N ASN A 485 -25.51 43.37 18.44
CA ASN A 485 -26.00 42.66 17.26
C ASN A 485 -27.38 41.99 17.45
N ASP A 486 -28.07 42.24 18.58
CA ASP A 486 -29.38 41.65 18.92
C ASP A 486 -29.41 40.11 18.79
N THR A 487 -28.32 39.42 19.12
CA THR A 487 -28.25 37.96 18.95
C THR A 487 -29.18 37.27 19.96
N HIS A 488 -29.79 36.14 19.57
CA HIS A 488 -30.65 35.38 20.48
C HIS A 488 -29.82 34.83 21.66
N ILE A 489 -30.10 35.32 22.87
CA ILE A 489 -29.44 34.88 24.10
C ILE A 489 -30.11 33.60 24.60
N THR A 490 -29.39 32.48 24.53
CA THR A 490 -29.82 31.21 25.13
C THR A 490 -29.53 31.16 26.62
N ARG A 491 -30.20 30.26 27.35
CA ARG A 491 -29.90 30.01 28.78
C ARG A 491 -28.46 29.57 29.02
N ASP A 492 -27.85 28.85 28.07
CA ASP A 492 -26.48 28.39 28.21
C ASP A 492 -25.46 29.53 28.09
N LEU A 493 -25.69 30.48 27.18
CA LEU A 493 -24.87 31.70 27.09
C LEU A 493 -24.94 32.53 28.38
N CYS A 494 -26.13 32.65 28.97
CA CYS A 494 -26.32 33.29 30.26
C CYS A 494 -25.50 32.63 31.37
N ARG A 495 -25.58 31.30 31.49
CA ARG A 495 -24.81 30.53 32.47
C ARG A 495 -23.30 30.68 32.28
N GLN A 496 -22.82 30.70 31.04
CA GLN A 496 -21.39 30.92 30.74
C GLN A 496 -20.91 32.28 31.25
N ILE A 497 -21.70 33.33 31.03
CA ILE A 497 -21.37 34.69 31.47
C ILE A 497 -21.43 34.82 33.00
N GLU A 498 -22.45 34.24 33.65
CA GLU A 498 -22.53 34.16 35.11
C GLU A 498 -21.32 33.44 35.71
N ASN A 499 -20.95 32.29 35.15
CA ASN A 499 -19.81 31.50 35.60
C ASN A 499 -18.49 32.28 35.46
N PHE A 500 -18.28 32.95 34.33
CA PHE A 500 -17.10 33.80 34.14
C PHE A 500 -17.07 34.96 35.15
N HIS A 501 -18.20 35.64 35.35
CA HIS A 501 -18.29 36.79 36.24
C HIS A 501 -18.07 36.42 37.72
N SER A 502 -18.66 35.31 38.18
CA SER A 502 -18.51 34.82 39.56
C SER A 502 -17.07 34.41 39.94
N LYS A 503 -16.29 33.95 38.95
CA LYS A 503 -14.86 33.63 39.09
C LYS A 503 -13.96 34.87 39.11
N ASN A 504 -14.30 35.90 38.34
CA ASN A 504 -13.38 37.02 38.07
C ASN A 504 -13.81 38.36 38.70
N CYS A 505 -15.00 38.45 39.31
CA CYS A 505 -15.47 39.62 40.03
C CYS A 505 -15.50 39.36 41.54
N GLU A 506 -14.67 40.08 42.29
CA GLU A 506 -14.55 39.92 43.74
C GLU A 506 -15.73 40.54 44.52
N ASN A 507 -16.46 41.51 43.93
CA ASN A 507 -17.49 42.31 44.61
C ASN A 507 -18.81 42.45 43.81
N CYS A 508 -19.38 41.34 43.32
CA CYS A 508 -20.66 41.38 42.62
C CYS A 508 -21.86 41.10 43.55
N GLU A 509 -22.81 42.05 43.66
CA GLU A 509 -24.10 41.87 44.37
C GLU A 509 -24.96 40.72 43.82
N TYR A 510 -24.72 40.29 42.59
CA TYR A 510 -25.50 39.27 41.89
C TYR A 510 -24.91 37.85 41.96
N ARG A 511 -23.85 37.62 42.74
CA ARG A 511 -23.18 36.31 42.91
C ARG A 511 -24.11 35.15 43.34
N ARG A 512 -25.35 35.46 43.77
CA ARG A 512 -26.35 34.52 44.28
C ARG A 512 -27.69 34.48 43.51
N LYS A 513 -27.89 35.27 42.46
CA LYS A 513 -29.14 35.24 41.67
C LYS A 513 -28.95 34.34 40.45
N GLN A 514 -29.56 33.16 40.47
CA GLN A 514 -29.65 32.28 39.30
C GLN A 514 -30.66 32.86 38.29
N ILE A 515 -30.27 33.01 37.02
CA ILE A 515 -31.22 33.34 35.94
C ILE A 515 -32.21 32.19 35.74
N VAL A 516 -33.51 32.47 35.87
CA VAL A 516 -34.59 31.47 35.70
C VAL A 516 -35.26 31.59 34.31
N THR A 517 -35.25 32.79 33.70
CA THR A 517 -35.97 33.05 32.44
C THR A 517 -35.18 33.88 31.40
N THR A 518 -35.53 33.72 30.12
CA THR A 518 -34.94 34.46 28.97
C THR A 518 -35.30 35.94 28.90
N LYS A 519 -36.24 36.43 29.72
CA LYS A 519 -36.55 37.87 29.85
C LYS A 519 -35.67 38.59 30.87
N GLU A 520 -35.11 37.87 31.84
CA GLU A 520 -34.20 38.42 32.86
C GLU A 520 -32.76 38.57 32.32
N SER A 521 -32.44 37.89 31.23
CA SER A 521 -31.10 37.92 30.62
C SER A 521 -30.74 39.29 30.05
N SER A 522 -31.62 39.96 29.32
CA SER A 522 -31.33 41.26 28.70
C SER A 522 -31.01 42.36 29.72
N GLY A 523 -31.70 42.39 30.87
CA GLY A 523 -31.42 43.33 31.96
C GLY A 523 -30.10 43.06 32.69
N LEU A 524 -29.70 41.79 32.78
CA LEU A 524 -28.45 41.38 33.41
C LEU A 524 -27.21 41.71 32.53
N PHE A 525 -27.33 41.59 31.20
CA PHE A 525 -26.27 42.00 30.27
C PHE A 525 -25.98 43.50 30.37
N CYS A 526 -27.00 44.36 30.43
CA CYS A 526 -26.79 45.80 30.64
C CYS A 526 -26.13 46.15 31.98
N TYR A 527 -26.23 45.28 32.99
CA TYR A 527 -25.64 45.47 34.31
C TYR A 527 -24.19 44.97 34.38
N PHE A 528 -23.85 43.83 33.77
CA PHE A 528 -22.46 43.34 33.71
C PHE A 528 -21.49 44.24 32.91
N PHE A 529 -22.01 45.15 32.08
CA PHE A 529 -21.22 46.06 31.25
C PHE A 529 -21.32 47.54 31.65
N LYS A 530 -21.91 47.84 32.80
CA LYS A 530 -21.63 49.09 33.54
C LYS A 530 -20.37 48.90 34.37
#